data_AF-A0A5K1FU09-F1
#
_entry.id   AF-A0A5K1FU09-F1
#
_cell.length_a   1.000
_cell.length_b   1.000
_cell.length_c   1.000
_cell.angle_alpha   90.00
_cell.angle_beta   90.00
_cell.angle_gamma   90.00
#
_symmetry.space_group_name_H-M   'P 1'
#
loop_
_entity.id
_entity.type
_entity.pdbx_description
1 polymer ?
#
loop_
_entity_poly.entity_id
_entity_poly.type
_entity_poly.pdbx_seq_one_letter_code
_entity_poly.pdbx_strand_id
1 'polypeptide(L)' 'HIGYMIGCTNRALESLRSRVESGQTEVEINECLNQLTADIIARTEFESSYEKGKKIFQLLTDLQLHSSKASQHLWCPGS' A
#
# COMPACT_ATOMS: atom_id res chain seq x y z
N HIS A 1 3.31 6.74 18.12
CA HIS A 1 3.21 7.61 16.93
C HIS A 1 4.57 8.11 16.40
N ILE A 2 5.42 8.83 17.15
CA ILE A 2 6.73 9.32 16.64
C ILE A 2 7.66 8.19 16.18
N GLY A 3 7.68 7.05 16.88
CA GLY A 3 8.49 5.89 16.47
C GLY A 3 8.13 5.33 15.09
N TYR A 4 6.87 5.46 14.65
CA TYR A 4 6.45 5.04 13.32
C TYR A 4 7.03 5.97 12.23
N MET A 5 7.04 7.27 12.47
CA MET A 5 7.64 8.24 11.54
C MET A 5 9.14 7.98 11.36
N ILE A 6 9.88 7.84 12.47
CA ILE A 6 11.32 7.54 12.44
C ILE A 6 11.58 6.22 11.69
N GLY A 7 10.78 5.19 11.98
CA GLY A 7 10.91 3.89 11.31
C GLY A 7 10.64 3.98 9.80
N CYS A 8 9.68 4.79 9.35
CA CYS A 8 9.44 5.01 7.92
C CYS A 8 10.59 5.75 7.25
N THR A 9 11.12 6.81 7.89
CA THR A 9 12.26 7.55 7.35
C THR A 9 13.51 6.68 7.25
N ASN A 10 13.79 5.85 8.25
CA ASN A 10 14.93 4.92 8.21
C ASN A 10 14.81 3.93 7.04
N ARG A 11 13.64 3.34 6.81
CA ARG A 11 13.43 2.44 5.66
C ARG A 11 13.58 3.16 4.32
N ALA A 12 13.10 4.39 4.22
CA ALA A 12 13.28 5.19 3.01
C ALA A 12 14.78 5.45 2.73
N LEU A 13 15.55 5.77 3.77
CA LEU A 13 17.01 5.93 3.67
C LEU A 13 17.73 4.63 3.28
N GLU A 14 17.33 3.49 3.86
CA GLU A 14 17.87 2.17 3.49
C GLU A 14 17.59 1.83 2.02
N SER A 15 16.36 2.10 1.54
CA SER A 15 15.99 1.92 0.13
C SER A 15 16.83 2.80 -0.80
N LEU A 16 17.01 4.08 -0.44
CA LEU A 16 17.88 4.99 -1.21
C LEU A 16 19.33 4.51 -1.24
N ARG A 17 19.86 4.07 -0.10
CA ARG A 17 21.22 3.53 -0.02
C ARG A 17 21.38 2.30 -0.91
N SER A 18 20.44 1.37 -0.88
CA SER A 18 20.46 0.17 -1.73
C SER A 18 20.46 0.54 -3.22
N ARG A 19 19.75 1.59 -3.62
CA ARG A 19 19.73 2.08 -5.01
C ARG A 19 21.08 2.67 -5.41
N VAL A 20 21.70 3.48 -4.55
CA VAL A 20 23.05 4.00 -4.78
C VAL A 20 24.07 2.86 -4.90
N GLU A 21 23.99 1.85 -4.04
CA GLU A 21 24.85 0.67 -4.09
C GLU A 21 24.64 -0.17 -5.36
N SER A 22 23.44 -0.16 -5.95
CA SER A 22 23.16 -0.76 -7.27
C SER A 22 23.69 0.05 -8.47
N GLY A 23 24.40 1.16 -8.22
CA GLY A 23 24.95 2.04 -9.26
C GLY A 23 23.97 3.11 -9.76
N GLN A 24 22.83 3.28 -9.09
CA GLN A 24 21.88 4.33 -9.45
C GLN A 24 22.40 5.69 -8.97
N THR A 25 22.72 6.59 -9.91
CA THR A 25 23.30 7.91 -9.61
C THR A 25 22.25 9.01 -9.48
N GLU A 26 21.04 8.78 -9.97
CA GLU A 26 19.93 9.73 -9.95
C GLU A 26 18.67 9.10 -9.35
N VAL A 27 17.94 9.92 -8.59
CA VAL A 27 16.73 9.49 -7.87
C VAL A 27 15.62 10.51 -8.10
N GLU A 28 14.46 10.01 -8.50
CA GLU A 28 13.22 10.79 -8.52
C GLU A 28 12.76 11.08 -7.08
N ILE A 29 12.96 12.31 -6.62
CA ILE A 29 12.64 12.71 -5.25
C ILE A 29 11.14 12.64 -4.99
N ASN A 30 10.31 12.96 -5.98
CA ASN A 30 8.85 12.92 -5.85
C ASN A 30 8.35 11.51 -5.50
N GLU A 31 8.89 10.47 -6.16
CA GLU A 31 8.54 9.08 -5.87
C GLU A 31 8.93 8.68 -4.44
N CYS A 32 10.15 9.06 -4.01
CA CYS A 32 10.63 8.77 -2.65
C CYS A 32 9.75 9.45 -1.59
N LEU A 33 9.39 10.72 -1.79
CA LEU A 33 8.55 11.47 -0.85
C LEU A 33 7.12 10.94 -0.80
N ASN A 34 6.55 10.55 -1.94
CA ASN A 34 5.23 9.95 -2.00
C ASN A 34 5.19 8.60 -1.26
N GLN A 35 6.18 7.73 -1.49
CA GLN A 35 6.28 6.47 -0.78
C GLN A 35 6.43 6.68 0.74
N LEU A 36 7.35 7.56 1.17
CA LEU A 36 7.55 7.85 2.58
C LEU A 36 6.28 8.39 3.25
N THR A 37 5.60 9.33 2.61
CA THR A 37 4.36 9.94 3.13
C THR A 37 3.26 8.89 3.27
N ALA A 38 3.09 8.04 2.25
CA ALA A 38 2.10 6.99 2.27
C ALA A 38 2.37 5.95 3.37
N ASP A 39 3.64 5.62 3.60
CA ASP A 39 4.06 4.68 4.64
C ASP A 39 3.89 5.26 6.05
N ILE A 40 4.13 6.57 6.23
CA ILE A 40 3.84 7.28 7.49
C ILE A 40 2.34 7.24 7.79
N ILE A 41 1.49 7.67 6.86
CA ILE A 41 0.03 7.67 7.04
C ILE A 41 -0.48 6.26 7.36
N ALA A 42 -0.02 5.26 6.59
CA ALA A 42 -0.41 3.87 6.80
C ALA A 42 -0.08 3.37 8.22
N ARG A 43 1.07 3.75 8.75
CA ARG A 43 1.51 3.32 10.09
C ARG A 43 0.92 4.15 11.22
N THR A 44 0.70 5.45 11.04
CA THR A 44 0.20 6.31 12.11
C THR A 44 -1.31 6.21 12.27
N GLU A 45 -2.05 6.12 11.17
CA GLU A 45 -3.52 6.14 11.20
C GLU A 45 -4.12 4.73 11.22
N PHE A 46 -3.46 3.76 10.57
CA PHE A 46 -4.01 2.42 10.39
C PHE A 46 -3.16 1.31 11.03
N GLU A 47 -2.07 1.67 11.71
CA GLU A 47 -1.11 0.73 12.29
C GLU A 47 -0.62 -0.35 11.28
N SER A 48 -0.57 0.03 10.00
CA SER A 48 -0.31 -0.87 8.87
C SER A 48 0.78 -0.32 7.96
N SER A 49 1.12 -0.99 6.86
CA SER A 49 2.05 -0.44 5.86
C SER A 49 1.31 -0.09 4.56
N TYR A 50 1.87 0.83 3.78
CA TYR A 50 1.25 1.27 2.54
C TYR A 50 0.94 0.09 1.60
N GLU A 51 1.91 -0.80 1.40
CA GLU A 51 1.75 -2.00 0.56
C GLU A 51 0.69 -2.98 1.06
N LYS A 52 0.52 -3.11 2.38
CA LYS A 52 -0.56 -3.95 2.94
C LYS A 52 -1.92 -3.35 2.62
N GLY A 53 -2.06 -2.03 2.80
CA GLY A 53 -3.28 -1.29 2.44
C GLY A 53 -3.63 -1.49 0.96
N LYS A 54 -2.65 -1.33 0.07
CA LYS A 54 -2.82 -1.55 -1.38
C LYS A 54 -3.33 -2.96 -1.69
N LYS A 55 -2.74 -3.99 -1.06
CA LYS A 55 -3.17 -5.38 -1.23
C LYS A 55 -4.59 -5.64 -0.72
N ILE A 56 -4.98 -5.03 0.39
CA ILE A 56 -6.34 -5.13 0.93
C ILE A 56 -7.35 -4.57 -0.06
N PHE A 57 -7.11 -3.36 -0.60
CA PHE A 57 -8.01 -2.76 -1.57
C PHE A 57 -8.15 -3.60 -2.85
N GLN A 58 -7.05 -4.17 -3.35
CA GLN A 58 -7.10 -5.10 -4.49
C GLN A 58 -8.00 -6.31 -4.20
N LEU A 59 -7.80 -6.97 -3.05
CA LEU A 59 -8.63 -8.11 -2.65
C LEU A 59 -10.11 -7.75 -2.48
N LEU A 60 -10.40 -6.56 -1.95
CA LEU A 60 -11.77 -6.07 -1.83
C LEU A 60 -12.41 -5.85 -3.21
N THR A 61 -11.67 -5.30 -4.17
CA THR A 61 -12.13 -5.14 -5.56
C THR A 61 -12.42 -6.50 -6.22
N ASP A 62 -11.52 -7.47 -6.05
CA ASP A 62 -11.72 -8.83 -6.57
C ASP A 62 -12.95 -9.49 -5.96
N LEU A 63 -13.11 -9.38 -4.63
CA LEU A 63 -14.28 -9.89 -3.92
C LEU A 63 -15.58 -9.26 -4.42
N GLN A 64 -15.61 -7.94 -4.61
CA GLN A 64 -16.77 -7.23 -5.15
C GLN A 64 -17.15 -7.75 -6.54
N LEU A 65 -16.16 -7.96 -7.42
CA LEU A 65 -16.38 -8.53 -8.74
C LEU A 65 -16.97 -9.94 -8.66
N HIS A 66 -16.41 -10.81 -7.80
CA HIS A 66 -16.92 -12.16 -7.62
C HIS A 66 -18.32 -12.20 -7.00
N SER A 67 -18.57 -11.37 -5.99
CA SER A 67 -19.88 -11.27 -5.33
C SER A 67 -20.96 -10.77 -6.29
N SER A 68 -20.63 -9.80 -7.15
CA SER A 68 -21.54 -9.30 -8.20
C SER A 68 -21.89 -10.39 -9.22
N LYS A 69 -20.90 -11.19 -9.63
CA LYS A 69 -21.16 -12.36 -10.49
C LYS A 69 -22.02 -13.40 -9.78
N ALA A 70 -21.75 -13.72 -8.53
CA ALA A 70 -22.52 -14.70 -7.77
C ALA A 70 -23.98 -14.25 -7.58
N SER A 71 -24.22 -12.98 -7.27
CA SER A 71 -25.58 -12.45 -7.10
C SER A 71 -26.40 -12.45 -8.39
N GLN A 72 -25.77 -12.26 -9.56
CA GLN A 72 -26.44 -12.40 -10.86
C GLN A 72 -26.94 -13.83 -11.15
N HIS A 73 -26.31 -14.85 -10.55
CA HIS A 73 -26.71 -16.25 -10.70
C HIS A 73 -27.65 -16.70 -9.57
N LEU A 74 -27.86 -15.86 -8.55
CA LEU A 74 -28.79 -16.14 -7.46
C LEU A 74 -30.19 -15.65 -7.85
N TRP A 75 -30.82 -16.31 -8.82
CA TRP A 75 -32.26 -16.18 -9.04
C TRP A 75 -32.99 -16.98 -7.96
N CYS A 76 -33.66 -16.30 -7.04
CA CYS A 76 -34.56 -16.93 -6.08
C CYS A 76 -35.99 -16.97 -6.68
N PRO A 77 -36.49 -18.11 -7.19
CA PRO A 77 -37.90 -18.25 -7.50
C PRO A 77 -38.72 -18.20 -6.23
N GLY A 78 -39.59 -17.19 -6.09
CA GLY A 78 -40.57 -17.13 -5.02
C GLY A 78 -40.45 -15.85 -4.18
N SER A 79 -40.99 -14.76 -4.71
CA SER A 79 -41.58 -13.66 -3.95
C SER A 79 -42.96 -13.40 -4.51
#